data_AF-A0A934GKQ5-F1
#
_entry.id   AF-A0A934GKQ5-F1
#
_cell.length_a   1.000
_cell.length_b   1.000
_cell.length_c   1.000
_cell.angle_alpha   90.00
_cell.angle_beta   90.00
_cell.angle_gamma   90.00
#
_symmetry.space_group_name_H-M   'P 1'
#
loop_
_entity.id
_entity.type
_entity.pdbx_description
1 polymer ?
#
loop_
_entity_poly.entity_id
_entity_poly.type
_entity_poly.pdbx_seq_one_letter_code
_entity_poly.pdbx_strand_id
1 'polypeptide(L)'
;MTTHPLFEKLCRHLGAYRSDDLPVEICYRDRYRNLVVKPLLDASLDEIAFAVQTLHEESMAISSRRSALEYLYTFSRKRGAIGADQIIHIAEEVTK
;
A
#
# COMPACT_ATOMS: atom_id res chain seq x y z
N MET A 1 1.84 -21.60 11.62
CA MET A 1 1.24 -22.00 10.32
C MET A 1 2.33 -22.72 9.56
N THR A 2 2.13 -24.01 9.26
CA THR A 2 3.11 -24.82 8.52
C THR A 2 3.06 -24.40 7.05
N THR A 3 4.13 -23.79 6.56
CA THR A 3 4.24 -23.37 5.16
C THR A 3 4.24 -24.61 4.26
N HIS A 4 3.40 -24.61 3.23
CA HIS A 4 3.26 -25.77 2.34
C HIS A 4 4.59 -26.04 1.60
N PRO A 5 5.07 -27.29 1.45
CA PRO A 5 6.39 -27.58 0.87
C PRO A 5 6.56 -27.09 -0.58
N LEU A 6 5.47 -27.01 -1.34
CA LEU A 6 5.49 -26.40 -2.68
C LEU A 6 5.70 -24.89 -2.65
N PHE A 7 5.20 -24.19 -1.63
CA PHE A 7 5.43 -22.76 -1.44
C PHE A 7 6.90 -22.48 -1.16
N GLU A 8 7.53 -23.27 -0.28
CA GLU A 8 8.97 -23.15 -0.01
C GLU A 8 9.82 -23.40 -1.26
N LYS A 9 9.43 -24.39 -2.08
CA LYS A 9 10.10 -24.67 -3.36
C LYS A 9 9.92 -23.52 -4.36
N LEU A 10 8.74 -22.91 -4.41
CA LEU A 10 8.46 -21.73 -5.24
C LEU A 10 9.32 -20.54 -4.81
N CYS A 11 9.38 -20.22 -3.51
CA CYS A 11 10.23 -19.16 -2.97
C CYS A 11 11.70 -19.37 -3.36
N ARG A 12 12.21 -20.61 -3.24
CA ARG A 12 13.58 -20.93 -3.64
C ARG A 12 13.83 -20.70 -5.13
N HIS A 13 12.85 -20.97 -5.99
CA HIS A 13 12.95 -20.74 -7.43
C HIS A 13 12.88 -19.27 -7.84
N LEU A 14 12.12 -18.45 -7.11
CA LEU A 14 11.98 -17.01 -7.40
C LEU A 14 13.22 -16.19 -6.98
N GLY A 15 14.11 -16.80 -6.18
CA GLY A 15 15.33 -16.16 -5.69
C GLY A 15 15.07 -15.25 -4.49
N ALA A 16 16.14 -15.01 -3.72
CA ALA A 16 16.08 -14.35 -2.40
C ALA A 16 15.42 -12.97 -2.41
N TYR A 17 15.53 -12.21 -3.50
CA TYR A 17 15.03 -10.84 -3.57
C TYR A 17 13.51 -10.74 -3.75
N ARG A 18 12.83 -11.84 -4.06
CA ARG A 18 11.38 -11.87 -4.29
C ARG A 18 10.65 -12.84 -3.36
N SER A 19 11.37 -13.73 -2.68
CA SER A 19 10.80 -14.74 -1.79
C SER A 19 10.32 -14.19 -0.47
N ASP A 20 11.01 -13.18 0.07
CA ASP A 20 10.79 -12.73 1.45
C ASP A 20 9.49 -11.93 1.60
N ASP A 21 9.10 -11.23 0.53
CA ASP A 21 7.86 -10.46 0.45
C ASP A 21 6.73 -11.21 -0.26
N LEU A 22 6.95 -12.45 -0.69
CA LEU A 22 5.91 -13.24 -1.35
C LEU A 22 4.86 -13.68 -0.33
N PRO A 23 3.58 -13.29 -0.48
CA PRO A 23 2.60 -13.58 0.55
C PRO A 23 2.10 -15.02 0.43
N VAL A 24 1.79 -15.65 1.57
CA VAL A 24 1.16 -16.98 1.62
C VAL A 24 -0.29 -16.97 1.14
N GLU A 25 -0.93 -15.80 1.20
CA GLU A 25 -2.30 -15.54 0.75
C GLU A 25 -2.32 -14.28 -0.11
N ILE A 26 -3.10 -14.28 -1.17
CA ILE A 26 -3.37 -13.08 -1.96
C ILE A 26 -4.69 -12.46 -1.51
N CYS A 27 -4.74 -11.14 -1.64
CA CYS A 27 -5.93 -10.33 -1.34
C CYS A 27 -6.25 -9.47 -2.56
N TYR A 28 -7.50 -9.50 -3.03
CA TYR A 28 -7.92 -8.70 -4.18
C TYR A 28 -9.40 -8.33 -4.09
N ARG A 29 -9.82 -7.35 -4.90
CA ARG A 29 -11.24 -7.02 -5.07
C ARG A 29 -11.84 -7.74 -6.27
N ASP A 30 -12.93 -8.47 -6.06
CA ASP A 30 -13.66 -9.11 -7.16
C ASP A 30 -14.45 -8.09 -8.01
N ARG A 31 -15.12 -8.58 -9.06
CA ARG A 31 -15.99 -7.76 -9.93
C ARG A 31 -17.12 -7.02 -9.20
N TYR A 32 -17.48 -7.46 -8.01
CA TYR A 32 -18.52 -6.86 -7.16
C TYR A 32 -17.93 -6.01 -6.04
N ARG A 33 -16.61 -5.79 -6.06
CA ARG A 33 -15.82 -5.04 -5.07
C ARG A 33 -15.75 -5.70 -3.69
N ASN A 34 -16.09 -6.98 -3.58
CA ASN A 34 -15.89 -7.74 -2.36
C ASN A 34 -14.39 -8.01 -2.19
N LEU A 35 -13.93 -7.98 -0.94
CA LEU A 35 -12.58 -8.39 -0.60
C LEU A 35 -12.51 -9.91 -0.60
N VAL A 36 -11.64 -10.47 -1.44
CA VAL A 36 -11.38 -11.90 -1.52
C VAL A 36 -9.98 -12.16 -1.00
N VAL A 37 -9.86 -13.11 -0.06
CA VAL A 37 -8.60 -13.61 0.48
C VAL A 37 -8.50 -15.09 0.14
N LYS A 38 -7.36 -15.51 -0.41
CA LYS A 38 -7.17 -16.91 -0.87
C LYS A 38 -5.71 -17.33 -0.76
N PRO A 39 -5.41 -18.61 -0.47
CA PRO A 39 -4.04 -19.12 -0.53
C PRO A 39 -3.38 -18.88 -1.89
N LEU A 40 -2.12 -18.44 -1.91
CA LEU A 40 -1.38 -18.17 -3.16
C LEU A 40 -1.33 -19.40 -4.05
N LEU A 41 -1.16 -20.59 -3.47
CA LEU A 41 -1.05 -21.84 -4.23
C LEU A 41 -2.37 -22.26 -4.89
N ASP A 42 -3.51 -21.73 -4.43
CA ASP A 42 -4.83 -21.99 -5.01
C ASP A 42 -5.24 -20.89 -6.00
N ALA A 43 -4.46 -19.80 -6.11
CA ALA A 43 -4.77 -18.65 -6.94
C ALA A 43 -4.49 -18.93 -8.43
N SER A 44 -5.39 -18.47 -9.29
CA SER A 44 -5.13 -18.38 -10.72
C SER A 44 -4.22 -17.19 -11.05
N LEU A 45 -3.64 -17.18 -12.26
CA LEU A 45 -2.86 -16.03 -12.73
C LEU A 45 -3.71 -14.75 -12.82
N ASP A 46 -4.98 -14.85 -13.18
CA ASP A 46 -5.89 -13.71 -13.21
C ASP A 46 -6.14 -13.16 -11.79
N GLU A 47 -6.31 -14.05 -10.80
CA GLU A 47 -6.45 -13.65 -9.39
C GLU A 47 -5.18 -12.96 -8.86
N ILE A 48 -3.99 -13.44 -9.27
CA ILE A 48 -2.72 -12.77 -8.97
C ILE A 48 -2.68 -11.38 -9.63
N ALA A 49 -3.11 -11.24 -10.88
CA ALA A 49 -3.17 -9.95 -11.55
C ALA A 49 -4.13 -8.98 -10.85
N PHE A 50 -5.27 -9.46 -10.35
CA PHE A 50 -6.19 -8.66 -9.54
C PHE A 50 -5.60 -8.25 -8.20
N ALA A 51 -4.83 -9.13 -7.56
CA ALA A 51 -4.11 -8.79 -6.32
C ALA A 51 -3.06 -7.71 -6.56
N VAL A 52 -2.30 -7.81 -7.64
CA VAL A 52 -1.33 -6.77 -8.06
C VAL A 52 -2.04 -5.43 -8.31
N GLN A 53 -3.16 -5.44 -9.04
CA GLN A 53 -3.95 -4.23 -9.30
C GLN A 53 -4.48 -3.61 -8.00
N THR A 54 -5.00 -4.44 -7.08
CA THR A 54 -5.52 -3.98 -5.78
C THR A 54 -4.41 -3.32 -4.95
N LEU A 55 -3.24 -3.97 -4.86
CA LEU A 55 -2.07 -3.42 -4.16
C LEU A 55 -1.56 -2.12 -4.80
N HIS A 56 -1.60 -2.03 -6.12
CA HIS A 56 -1.23 -0.80 -6.83
C HIS A 56 -2.17 0.36 -6.46
N GLU A 57 -3.47 0.13 -6.43
CA GLU A 57 -4.45 1.15 -6.03
C GLU A 57 -4.25 1.61 -4.57
N GLU A 58 -3.99 0.66 -3.66
CA GLU A 58 -3.67 0.97 -2.26
C GLU A 58 -2.39 1.80 -2.15
N SER A 59 -1.34 1.41 -2.87
CA SER A 59 -0.07 2.13 -2.93
C SER A 59 -0.24 3.56 -3.46
N MET A 60 -1.01 3.74 -4.54
CA MET A 60 -1.32 5.06 -5.09
C MET A 60 -2.11 5.92 -4.11
N ALA A 61 -3.06 5.34 -3.38
CA ALA A 61 -3.83 6.06 -2.38
C ALA A 61 -2.95 6.49 -1.20
N ILE A 62 -2.05 5.63 -0.73
CA ILE A 62 -1.08 5.95 0.32
C ILE A 62 -0.11 7.04 -0.16
N SER A 63 0.44 6.90 -1.36
CA SER A 63 1.35 7.88 -1.97
C SER A 63 0.69 9.25 -2.08
N SER A 64 -0.55 9.31 -2.58
CA SER A 64 -1.30 10.56 -2.72
C SER A 64 -1.52 11.25 -1.37
N ARG A 65 -1.92 10.49 -0.34
CA ARG A 65 -2.08 11.03 1.03
C ARG A 65 -0.76 11.55 1.60
N ARG A 66 0.32 10.78 1.43
CA ARG A 66 1.66 11.18 1.87
C ARG A 66 2.09 12.49 1.18
N SER A 67 1.98 12.57 -0.15
CA SER A 67 2.37 13.76 -0.91
C SER A 67 1.56 14.99 -0.53
N ALA A 68 0.25 14.83 -0.26
CA ALA A 68 -0.57 15.94 0.24
C ALA A 68 -0.09 16.46 1.59
N LEU A 69 0.30 15.56 2.52
CA LEU A 69 0.85 15.94 3.81
C LEU A 69 2.25 16.57 3.71
N GLU A 70 3.12 16.05 2.84
CA GLU A 70 4.45 16.63 2.56
C GLU A 70 4.33 18.05 1.98
N TYR A 71 3.37 18.25 1.08
CA TYR A 71 3.07 19.57 0.53
C TYR A 71 2.57 20.52 1.62
N LEU A 72 1.59 20.11 2.43
CA LEU A 72 1.06 20.89 3.53
C LEU A 72 2.16 21.27 4.53
N TYR A 73 3.02 20.31 4.90
CA TYR A 73 4.16 20.54 5.78
C TYR A 73 5.11 21.59 5.21
N THR A 74 5.53 21.41 3.95
CA THR A 74 6.46 22.35 3.29
C THR A 74 5.85 23.74 3.16
N PHE A 75 4.58 23.82 2.78
CA PHE A 75 3.82 25.08 2.67
C PHE A 75 3.73 25.81 4.02
N SER A 76 3.47 25.06 5.09
CA SER A 76 3.41 25.58 6.47
C SER A 76 4.77 26.12 6.92
N ARG A 77 5.85 25.36 6.70
CA ARG A 77 7.23 25.80 7.03
C ARG A 77 7.63 27.08 6.31
N LYS A 78 7.25 27.23 5.04
CA LYS A 78 7.52 28.45 4.26
C LYS A 78 6.83 29.69 4.83
N ARG A 79 5.79 29.52 5.65
CA ARG A 79 5.12 30.61 6.38
C ARG A 79 5.65 30.82 7.80
N GLY A 80 6.74 30.14 8.17
CA GLY A 80 7.37 30.30 9.47
C GLY A 80 6.85 29.37 10.56
N ALA A 81 5.98 28.41 10.22
CA ALA A 81 5.47 27.46 11.20
C ALA A 81 6.59 26.61 11.84
N ILE A 82 6.49 26.43 13.14
CA ILE A 82 7.36 25.58 13.95
C ILE A 82 6.64 24.29 14.37
N GLY A 83 7.39 23.32 14.90
CA GLY A 83 6.86 21.96 15.12
C GLY A 83 5.68 21.85 16.08
N ALA A 84 5.49 22.83 16.97
CA ALA A 84 4.37 22.86 17.92
C ALA A 84 3.14 23.61 17.37
N ASP A 85 3.26 24.27 16.22
CA ASP A 85 2.18 25.09 15.67
C ASP A 85 1.06 24.22 15.13
N GLN A 86 -0.18 24.65 15.39
CA GLN A 86 -1.36 23.98 14.89
C GLN A 86 -1.68 24.47 13.47
N ILE A 87 -1.97 23.52 12.57
CA ILE A 87 -2.29 23.82 11.15
C ILE A 87 -3.52 24.74 11.01
N ILE A 88 -4.44 24.75 11.99
CA ILE A 88 -5.63 25.61 11.96
C ILE A 88 -5.27 27.10 11.81
N HIS A 89 -4.22 27.58 12.49
CA HIS A 89 -3.80 28.98 12.42
C HIS A 89 -3.26 29.34 11.03
N ILE A 90 -2.53 28.43 10.40
CA ILE A 90 -2.02 28.60 9.04
C ILE A 90 -3.17 28.59 8.02
N ALA A 91 -4.17 27.73 8.23
CA ALA A 91 -5.35 27.70 7.38
C ALA A 91 -6.12 29.02 7.47
N GLU A 92 -6.36 29.54 8.67
CA GLU A 92 -7.02 30.83 8.91
C GLU A 92 -6.31 32.00 8.22
N GLU A 93 -4.98 32.01 8.20
CA GLU A 93 -4.18 33.04 7.50
C GLU A 93 -4.34 32.99 5.97
N VAL A 94 -4.50 31.79 5.39
CA VAL A 94 -4.56 31.60 3.93
C VAL A 94 -5.97 31.80 3.37
N THR A 95 -7.00 31.62 4.18
CA THR A 95 -8.41 31.85 3.78
C THR A 95 -8.93 33.27 3.98
N LYS A 96 -8.12 34.18 4.55
CA LYS A 96 -8.42 35.61 4.64
C LYS A 96 -8.02 36.34 3.36
#